data_AF-N6VQ07-F1
#
_entry.id   AF-N6VQ07-F1
#
_cell.length_a   1.000
_cell.length_b   1.000
_cell.length_c   1.000
_cell.angle_alpha   90.00
_cell.angle_beta   90.00
_cell.angle_gamma   90.00
#
_symmetry.space_group_name_H-M   'P 1'
#
loop_
_entity.id
_entity.type
_entity.pdbx_description
1 polymer ?
#
loop_
_entity_poly.entity_id
_entity_poly.type
_entity_poly.pdbx_seq_one_letter_code
_entity_poly.pdbx_strand_id
1 'polypeptide(L)'
;MKVIRDAIHKDIYLTDEEMEVIDTEEFQRLRNIKQTGLTYLVYPSANHTRFEHSLGCLYIANKMANKIKREVDVDIETVRLSALLHDIGHPPFSHTLEIFGYNHEEVGKKIIKKLDIGNKKEVIKTLSKKNLEGHIISGEVDADRMDYLLRDSYNTGTAYGMIDIHRIITSLKTFETFGKIKIGILKKGIEAIESLLIARHQMYSAVYFHKTVRIADTMLKRAVIKEIENKNLKLDELSKMDDIALISFLRENNNYLIERLDKRRLYKRVIYYDYYELSPKEKWILVNMKEEDILNLEKELQEKFGELFIDIYPIPNLEEHDIYIIMNNHAKKLDEVSPLARSLKFSEMKLWKLAVYSDCKGINKKEFKKELFKNLDMKIHSRILDVLNKHEIVEGRKNLLELSKLSKKEFYDELYKLIFSGLIKEKFYKNKYIYSINSKNPLPIK
;
A
#
# COMPACT_ATOMS: atom_id res chain seq x y z
N MET A 1 -21.74 16.73 21.37
CA MET A 1 -21.56 15.70 20.32
C MET A 1 -22.32 16.10 19.08
N LYS A 2 -21.60 16.35 17.98
CA LYS A 2 -22.19 16.57 16.65
C LYS A 2 -22.33 15.23 15.92
N VAL A 3 -23.16 15.19 14.88
CA VAL A 3 -23.39 13.99 14.06
C VAL A 3 -23.17 14.33 12.60
N ILE A 4 -22.41 13.49 11.90
CA ILE A 4 -22.28 13.51 10.44
C ILE A 4 -22.90 12.23 9.88
N ARG A 5 -23.73 12.38 8.84
CA ARG A 5 -24.34 11.25 8.13
C ARG A 5 -23.38 10.73 7.06
N ASP A 6 -23.03 9.45 7.14
CA ASP A 6 -22.22 8.70 6.19
C ASP A 6 -23.06 7.61 5.50
N ALA A 7 -22.82 7.38 4.21
CA ALA A 7 -23.60 6.43 3.43
C ALA A 7 -23.43 4.97 3.91
N ILE A 8 -22.25 4.65 4.45
CA ILE A 8 -21.82 3.30 4.80
C ILE A 8 -22.11 3.03 6.27
N HIS A 9 -21.55 3.86 7.15
CA HIS A 9 -21.59 3.69 8.60
C HIS A 9 -22.78 4.35 9.27
N LYS A 10 -23.60 5.09 8.51
CA LYS A 10 -24.78 5.85 8.97
C LYS A 10 -24.37 7.03 9.85
N ASP A 11 -24.72 7.04 11.12
CA ASP A 11 -24.47 8.21 11.97
C ASP A 11 -23.11 8.10 12.66
N ILE A 12 -22.21 9.03 12.35
CA ILE A 12 -20.88 9.16 12.96
C ILE A 12 -20.95 10.29 13.98
N TYR A 13 -20.79 9.92 15.25
CA TYR A 13 -20.84 10.84 16.39
C TYR A 13 -19.45 11.35 16.73
N LEU A 14 -19.34 12.66 16.87
CA LEU A 14 -18.08 13.39 17.02
C LEU A 14 -18.06 14.20 18.33
N THR A 15 -16.91 14.24 18.98
CA THR A 15 -16.63 15.12 20.11
C THR A 15 -16.41 16.56 19.64
N ASP A 16 -16.36 17.51 20.56
CA ASP A 16 -16.14 18.91 20.21
C ASP A 16 -14.70 19.13 19.71
N GLU A 17 -13.70 18.47 20.34
CA GLU A 17 -12.30 18.48 19.86
C GLU A 17 -12.15 17.87 18.46
N GLU A 18 -12.82 16.74 18.17
CA GLU A 18 -12.80 16.16 16.83
C GLU A 18 -13.41 17.09 15.79
N MET A 19 -14.45 17.85 16.17
CA MET A 19 -15.05 18.85 15.30
C MET A 19 -14.12 20.03 15.05
N GLU A 20 -13.38 20.49 16.07
CA GLU A 20 -12.35 21.52 15.90
C GLU A 20 -11.29 21.09 14.89
N VAL A 21 -10.85 19.82 14.94
CA VAL A 21 -9.95 19.24 13.92
C VAL A 21 -10.59 19.22 12.55
N ILE A 22 -11.84 18.74 12.45
CA ILE A 22 -12.55 18.63 11.18
C ILE A 22 -12.71 20.00 10.52
N ASP A 23 -12.95 21.05 11.32
CA ASP A 23 -13.19 22.40 10.84
C ASP A 23 -11.89 23.13 10.42
N THR A 24 -10.70 22.53 10.59
CA THR A 24 -9.42 23.07 10.10
C THR A 24 -9.32 23.06 8.57
N GLU A 25 -8.56 24.00 8.01
CA GLU A 25 -8.30 24.06 6.56
C GLU A 25 -7.61 22.77 6.07
N GLU A 26 -6.65 22.25 6.84
CA GLU A 26 -5.90 21.06 6.46
C GLU A 26 -6.76 19.81 6.39
N PHE A 27 -7.77 19.68 7.26
CA PHE A 27 -8.71 18.57 7.20
C PHE A 27 -9.81 18.78 6.14
N GLN A 28 -10.34 20.01 6.00
CA GLN A 28 -11.32 20.33 4.97
C GLN A 28 -10.76 20.14 3.54
N ARG A 29 -9.45 20.33 3.34
CA ARG A 29 -8.75 20.01 2.08
C ARG A 29 -9.02 18.57 1.60
N LEU A 30 -9.18 17.62 2.52
CA LEU A 30 -9.43 16.21 2.19
C LEU A 30 -10.75 16.00 1.42
N ARG A 31 -11.70 16.95 1.48
CA ARG A 31 -12.94 16.92 0.67
C ARG A 31 -12.68 17.03 -0.83
N ASN A 32 -11.53 17.56 -1.21
CA ASN A 32 -11.15 17.75 -2.61
C ASN A 32 -10.02 16.80 -3.03
N ILE A 33 -9.70 15.80 -2.21
CA ILE A 33 -8.71 14.76 -2.52
C ILE A 33 -9.44 13.43 -2.64
N LYS A 34 -9.54 12.89 -3.86
CA LYS A 34 -10.21 11.61 -4.11
C LYS A 34 -9.45 10.46 -3.45
N GLN A 35 -10.19 9.58 -2.77
CA GLN A 35 -9.63 8.41 -2.08
C GLN A 35 -8.85 7.52 -3.07
N THR A 36 -9.43 7.28 -4.25
CA THR A 36 -8.92 6.33 -5.24
C THR A 36 -8.36 7.01 -6.49
N GLY A 37 -7.93 8.28 -6.38
CA GLY A 37 -7.28 9.02 -7.46
C GLY A 37 -8.12 9.07 -8.74
N LEU A 38 -7.55 8.61 -9.86
CA LEU A 38 -8.20 8.62 -11.17
C LEU A 38 -9.12 7.41 -11.44
N THR A 39 -9.46 6.63 -10.41
CA THR A 39 -10.36 5.46 -10.54
C THR A 39 -11.73 5.83 -11.12
N TYR A 40 -12.20 7.07 -10.91
CA TYR A 40 -13.45 7.57 -11.49
C TYR A 40 -13.47 7.53 -13.03
N LEU A 41 -12.30 7.49 -13.68
CA LEU A 41 -12.25 7.29 -15.12
C LEU A 41 -12.80 5.89 -15.47
N VAL A 42 -12.58 4.86 -14.69
CA VAL A 42 -13.11 3.51 -14.98
C VAL A 42 -14.47 3.28 -14.33
N TYR A 43 -14.63 3.76 -13.10
CA TYR A 43 -15.83 3.61 -12.29
C TYR A 43 -16.40 4.99 -12.01
N PRO A 44 -17.31 5.54 -12.85
CA PRO A 44 -17.74 6.94 -12.78
C PRO A 44 -18.26 7.40 -11.42
N SER A 45 -18.76 6.49 -10.58
CA SER A 45 -19.25 6.77 -9.23
C SER A 45 -18.17 6.83 -8.14
N ALA A 46 -16.93 6.44 -8.43
CA ALA A 46 -15.80 6.44 -7.50
C ALA A 46 -15.25 7.86 -7.25
N ASN A 47 -16.10 8.75 -6.75
CA ASN A 47 -15.78 10.16 -6.48
C ASN A 47 -15.56 10.47 -5.00
N HIS A 48 -15.67 9.46 -4.15
CA HIS A 48 -15.48 9.60 -2.72
C HIS A 48 -14.05 10.07 -2.38
N THR A 49 -13.94 10.77 -1.27
CA THR A 49 -12.79 11.57 -0.88
C THR A 49 -12.17 11.02 0.39
N ARG A 50 -10.96 11.48 0.69
CA ARG A 50 -10.28 11.13 1.95
C ARG A 50 -11.03 11.62 3.17
N PHE A 51 -11.83 12.68 3.04
CA PHE A 51 -12.60 13.22 4.16
C PHE A 51 -13.58 12.19 4.76
N GLU A 52 -14.45 11.59 3.95
CA GLU A 52 -15.39 10.58 4.44
C GLU A 52 -14.70 9.26 4.82
N HIS A 53 -13.56 8.94 4.20
CA HIS A 53 -12.75 7.81 4.61
C HIS A 53 -12.17 8.01 6.02
N SER A 54 -11.59 9.18 6.32
CA SER A 54 -11.09 9.50 7.67
C SER A 54 -12.19 9.42 8.74
N LEU A 55 -13.40 9.89 8.43
CA LEU A 55 -14.55 9.76 9.34
C LEU A 55 -14.95 8.29 9.54
N GLY A 56 -14.98 7.50 8.47
CA GLY A 56 -15.31 6.08 8.54
C GLY A 56 -14.25 5.26 9.29
N CYS A 57 -12.97 5.56 9.08
CA CYS A 57 -11.85 4.99 9.83
C CYS A 57 -12.00 5.29 11.33
N LEU A 58 -12.30 6.54 11.72
CA LEU A 58 -12.60 6.90 13.11
C LEU A 58 -13.76 6.07 13.67
N TYR A 59 -14.85 5.88 12.91
CA TYR A 59 -16.01 5.11 13.36
C TYR A 59 -15.65 3.65 13.67
N ILE A 60 -14.89 3.00 12.78
CA ILE A 60 -14.46 1.61 12.96
C ILE A 60 -13.43 1.51 14.09
N ALA A 61 -12.43 2.40 14.11
CA ALA A 61 -11.39 2.44 15.14
C ALA A 61 -11.98 2.60 16.54
N ASN A 62 -13.00 3.45 16.69
CA ASN A 62 -13.74 3.59 17.93
C ASN A 62 -14.37 2.26 18.40
N LYS A 63 -15.02 1.51 17.50
CA LYS A 63 -15.62 0.21 17.86
C LYS A 63 -14.56 -0.81 18.24
N MET A 64 -13.46 -0.86 17.50
CA MET A 64 -12.32 -1.74 17.80
C MET A 64 -11.71 -1.41 19.17
N ALA A 65 -11.41 -0.14 19.41
CA ALA A 65 -10.85 0.33 20.68
C ALA A 65 -11.76 -0.01 21.86
N ASN A 66 -13.08 0.22 21.74
CA ASN A 66 -14.04 -0.16 22.78
C ASN A 66 -14.10 -1.67 23.04
N LYS A 67 -13.93 -2.51 22.01
CA LYS A 67 -13.86 -3.97 22.18
C LYS A 67 -12.57 -4.39 22.89
N ILE A 68 -11.44 -3.80 22.53
CA ILE A 68 -10.11 -4.11 23.08
C ILE A 68 -9.98 -3.58 24.51
N LYS A 69 -10.57 -2.41 24.81
CA LYS A 69 -10.55 -1.77 26.14
C LYS A 69 -11.13 -2.65 27.26
N ARG A 70 -11.93 -3.66 26.92
CA ARG A 70 -12.47 -4.65 27.88
C ARG A 70 -11.40 -5.62 28.39
N GLU A 71 -10.24 -5.69 27.74
CA GLU A 71 -9.19 -6.66 28.02
C GLU A 71 -7.89 -5.99 28.47
N VAL A 72 -7.58 -4.82 27.92
CA VAL A 72 -6.37 -4.04 28.22
C VAL A 72 -6.72 -2.56 28.17
N ASP A 73 -5.96 -1.72 28.89
CA ASP A 73 -6.19 -0.28 28.83
C ASP A 73 -5.82 0.27 27.44
N VAL A 74 -6.70 1.12 26.92
CA VAL A 74 -6.60 1.76 25.61
C VAL A 74 -7.15 3.17 25.72
N ASP A 75 -6.34 4.13 25.26
CA ASP A 75 -6.78 5.50 25.08
C ASP A 75 -7.64 5.64 23.83
N ILE A 76 -8.96 5.61 24.02
CA ILE A 76 -9.94 5.69 22.94
C ILE A 76 -9.88 7.06 22.24
N GLU A 77 -9.63 8.13 22.97
CA GLU A 77 -9.58 9.49 22.42
C GLU A 77 -8.39 9.63 21.48
N THR A 78 -7.21 9.20 21.92
CA THR A 78 -6.01 9.16 21.06
C THR A 78 -6.22 8.26 19.85
N VAL A 79 -6.86 7.09 19.98
CA VAL A 79 -7.17 6.22 18.83
C VAL A 79 -8.07 6.92 17.82
N ARG A 80 -9.14 7.58 18.29
CA ARG A 80 -10.10 8.26 17.41
C ARG A 80 -9.48 9.44 16.68
N LEU A 81 -8.76 10.32 17.38
CA LEU A 81 -8.04 11.45 16.78
C LEU A 81 -6.97 10.96 15.79
N SER A 82 -6.23 9.90 16.13
CA SER A 82 -5.24 9.31 15.23
C SER A 82 -5.89 8.72 13.98
N ALA A 83 -7.03 8.01 14.12
CA ALA A 83 -7.77 7.47 12.99
C ALA A 83 -8.31 8.58 12.08
N LEU A 84 -8.76 9.71 12.64
CA LEU A 84 -9.18 10.87 11.88
C LEU A 84 -8.00 11.47 11.08
N LEU A 85 -6.83 11.60 11.71
CA LEU A 85 -5.69 12.33 11.18
C LEU A 85 -4.72 11.48 10.34
N HIS A 86 -4.89 10.15 10.24
CA HIS A 86 -3.91 9.25 9.61
C HIS A 86 -3.58 9.63 8.16
N ASP A 87 -4.55 10.18 7.44
CA ASP A 87 -4.48 10.51 6.03
C ASP A 87 -4.29 12.01 5.73
N ILE A 88 -4.16 12.86 6.75
CA ILE A 88 -4.12 14.32 6.58
C ILE A 88 -2.92 14.82 5.75
N GLY A 89 -1.89 13.99 5.60
CA GLY A 89 -0.69 14.30 4.81
C GLY A 89 -0.72 13.87 3.35
N HIS A 90 -1.82 13.30 2.87
CA HIS A 90 -1.88 12.85 1.48
C HIS A 90 -1.82 14.00 0.46
N PRO A 91 -1.09 13.80 -0.65
CA PRO A 91 -1.08 14.75 -1.75
C PRO A 91 -2.36 14.58 -2.61
N PRO A 92 -2.60 15.50 -3.56
CA PRO A 92 -3.60 15.32 -4.60
C PRO A 92 -3.49 13.95 -5.29
N PHE A 93 -4.61 13.35 -5.64
CA PHE A 93 -4.71 12.02 -6.24
C PHE A 93 -3.99 10.93 -5.42
N SER A 94 -3.87 11.12 -4.11
CA SER A 94 -3.57 10.05 -3.17
C SER A 94 -2.20 9.40 -3.42
N HIS A 95 -2.09 8.07 -3.37
CA HIS A 95 -0.81 7.37 -3.54
C HIS A 95 -0.18 7.55 -4.92
N THR A 96 -0.94 8.02 -5.93
CA THR A 96 -0.41 8.26 -7.29
C THR A 96 0.75 9.25 -7.28
N LEU A 97 0.73 10.24 -6.38
CA LEU A 97 1.73 11.30 -6.28
C LEU A 97 2.69 11.17 -5.08
N GLU A 98 2.84 9.96 -4.54
CA GLU A 98 3.96 9.63 -3.63
C GLU A 98 5.26 9.43 -4.40
N ILE A 99 5.67 10.48 -5.12
CA ILE A 99 6.82 10.49 -6.02
C ILE A 99 8.06 11.08 -5.35
N PHE A 100 9.25 10.73 -5.85
CA PHE A 100 10.53 11.26 -5.38
C PHE A 100 10.71 11.25 -3.85
N GLY A 101 10.17 10.22 -3.19
CA GLY A 101 10.25 10.06 -1.73
C GLY A 101 9.26 10.91 -0.93
N TYR A 102 8.25 11.52 -1.56
CA TYR A 102 7.12 12.09 -0.84
C TYR A 102 6.50 11.02 0.06
N ASN A 103 6.35 11.34 1.34
CA ASN A 103 5.82 10.44 2.34
C ASN A 103 4.67 11.13 3.09
N HIS A 104 3.44 10.66 2.86
CA HIS A 104 2.25 11.25 3.44
C HIS A 104 2.24 11.15 4.98
N GLU A 105 2.80 10.08 5.58
CA GLU A 105 2.88 9.95 7.03
C GLU A 105 3.76 11.06 7.64
N GLU A 106 4.92 11.35 7.03
CA GLU A 106 5.82 12.40 7.50
C GLU A 106 5.25 13.80 7.28
N VAL A 107 4.54 14.02 6.18
CA VAL A 107 3.80 15.27 5.94
C VAL A 107 2.66 15.41 6.96
N GLY A 108 1.90 14.35 7.22
CA GLY A 108 0.85 14.32 8.23
C GLY A 108 1.38 14.68 9.61
N LYS A 109 2.51 14.11 10.03
CA LYS A 109 3.19 14.48 11.28
C LYS A 109 3.57 15.96 11.34
N LYS A 110 3.97 16.58 10.23
CA LYS A 110 4.28 18.02 10.17
C LYS A 110 3.02 18.87 10.31
N ILE A 111 1.91 18.45 9.71
CA ILE A 111 0.61 19.13 9.83
C ILE A 111 0.10 19.03 11.28
N ILE A 112 0.06 17.83 11.85
CA ILE A 112 -0.44 17.57 13.22
C ILE A 112 0.33 18.38 14.28
N LYS A 113 1.64 18.62 14.07
CA LYS A 113 2.44 19.47 14.98
C LYS A 113 1.96 20.93 15.03
N LYS A 114 1.31 21.41 13.96
CA LYS A 114 0.83 22.79 13.82
C LYS A 114 -0.63 22.97 14.23
N LEU A 115 -1.45 21.93 14.10
CA LEU A 115 -2.85 21.93 14.56
C LEU A 115 -2.93 22.22 16.06
N ASP A 116 -4.00 22.83 16.54
CA ASP A 116 -4.24 23.04 17.96
C ASP A 116 -5.13 21.93 18.53
N ILE A 117 -4.51 20.80 18.88
CA ILE A 117 -5.20 19.61 19.41
C ILE A 117 -4.54 19.16 20.71
N GLY A 118 -5.31 18.50 21.57
CA GLY A 118 -4.79 17.77 22.72
C GLY A 118 -3.87 16.62 22.29
N ASN A 119 -2.97 16.21 23.19
CA ASN A 119 -2.20 14.96 23.07
C ASN A 119 -1.45 14.72 21.73
N LYS A 120 -1.06 15.78 20.99
CA LYS A 120 -0.30 15.71 19.71
C LYS A 120 0.83 14.67 19.69
N LYS A 121 1.58 14.58 20.80
CA LYS A 121 2.71 13.66 20.94
C LYS A 121 2.27 12.20 20.90
N GLU A 122 1.18 11.86 21.59
CA GLU A 122 0.64 10.50 21.61
C GLU A 122 -0.03 10.17 20.27
N VAL A 123 -0.75 11.11 19.65
CA VAL A 123 -1.29 10.93 18.28
C VAL A 123 -0.18 10.58 17.29
N ILE A 124 0.90 11.36 17.24
CA ILE A 124 2.05 11.11 16.35
C ILE A 124 2.72 9.76 16.63
N LYS A 125 2.81 9.37 17.90
CA LYS A 125 3.39 8.09 18.33
C LYS A 125 2.49 6.91 17.91
N THR A 126 1.18 7.05 18.05
CA THR A 126 0.17 6.09 17.59
C THR A 126 0.22 5.91 16.08
N LEU A 127 0.26 7.00 15.32
CA LEU A 127 0.41 6.96 13.86
C LEU A 127 1.74 6.32 13.40
N SER A 128 2.77 6.34 14.25
CA SER A 128 4.04 5.66 13.97
C SER A 128 4.04 4.15 14.29
N LYS A 129 2.86 3.55 14.59
CA LYS A 129 2.67 2.13 14.93
C LYS A 129 3.56 1.62 16.07
N LYS A 130 3.81 2.48 17.08
CA LYS A 130 4.71 2.14 18.21
C LYS A 130 4.01 1.47 19.38
N ASN A 131 2.68 1.46 19.39
CA ASN A 131 1.83 0.97 20.46
C ASN A 131 0.64 0.15 19.91
N LEU A 132 -0.13 -0.45 20.81
CA LEU A 132 -1.30 -1.26 20.46
C LEU A 132 -2.36 -0.45 19.71
N GLU A 133 -2.53 0.81 20.09
CA GLU A 133 -3.44 1.78 19.49
C GLU A 133 -3.14 2.01 18.01
N GLY A 134 -1.86 2.09 17.64
CA GLY A 134 -1.46 2.23 16.24
C GLY A 134 -1.89 1.03 15.38
N HIS A 135 -1.85 -0.18 15.94
CA HIS A 135 -2.30 -1.39 15.24
C HIS A 135 -3.82 -1.48 15.06
N ILE A 136 -4.60 -0.71 15.83
CA ILE A 136 -6.06 -0.59 15.60
C ILE A 136 -6.33 0.19 14.31
N ILE A 137 -5.50 1.20 14.02
CA ILE A 137 -5.68 2.11 12.89
C ILE A 137 -5.04 1.54 11.63
N SER A 138 -3.81 1.06 11.74
CA SER A 138 -3.05 0.51 10.62
C SER A 138 -2.16 -0.65 11.09
N GLY A 139 -2.59 -1.88 10.78
CA GLY A 139 -2.08 -3.14 11.31
C GLY A 139 -2.51 -4.33 10.43
N GLU A 140 -2.51 -5.55 10.97
CA GLU A 140 -2.87 -6.75 10.20
C GLU A 140 -4.39 -6.85 9.99
N VAL A 141 -5.18 -6.42 10.99
CA VAL A 141 -6.64 -6.25 10.94
C VAL A 141 -6.96 -4.89 11.52
N ASP A 142 -7.21 -3.90 10.65
CA ASP A 142 -7.23 -2.50 11.04
C ASP A 142 -8.45 -1.73 10.52
N ALA A 143 -8.68 -0.55 11.10
CA ALA A 143 -9.82 0.30 10.81
C ALA A 143 -9.76 0.94 9.43
N ASP A 144 -8.56 1.38 9.01
CA ASP A 144 -8.30 1.96 7.69
C ASP A 144 -8.77 1.02 6.58
N ARG A 145 -8.29 -0.22 6.59
CA ARG A 145 -8.62 -1.23 5.59
C ARG A 145 -10.06 -1.63 5.58
N MET A 146 -10.65 -1.80 6.75
CA MET A 146 -12.07 -2.15 6.83
C MET A 146 -12.95 -1.03 6.28
N ASP A 147 -12.58 0.24 6.46
CA ASP A 147 -13.31 1.34 5.84
C ASP A 147 -13.09 1.38 4.34
N TYR A 148 -11.84 1.48 3.87
CA TYR A 148 -11.59 1.72 2.45
C TYR A 148 -12.08 0.55 1.59
N LEU A 149 -11.95 -0.72 2.02
CA LEU A 149 -12.42 -1.83 1.20
C LEU A 149 -13.94 -1.77 0.98
N LEU A 150 -14.69 -1.49 2.05
CA LEU A 150 -16.14 -1.38 1.98
C LEU A 150 -16.55 -0.13 1.20
N ARG A 151 -15.88 1.00 1.43
CA ARG A 151 -16.17 2.29 0.80
C ARG A 151 -15.84 2.32 -0.67
N ASP A 152 -14.68 1.82 -1.05
CA ASP A 152 -14.27 1.72 -2.44
C ASP A 152 -15.19 0.76 -3.20
N SER A 153 -15.55 -0.38 -2.59
CA SER A 153 -16.51 -1.32 -3.18
C SER A 153 -17.87 -0.69 -3.40
N TYR A 154 -18.41 0.01 -2.38
CA TYR A 154 -19.68 0.73 -2.48
C TYR A 154 -19.68 1.77 -3.60
N ASN A 155 -18.66 2.63 -3.66
CA ASN A 155 -18.61 3.73 -4.63
C ASN A 155 -18.20 3.28 -6.04
N THR A 156 -17.49 2.16 -6.17
CA THR A 156 -17.22 1.56 -7.50
C THR A 156 -18.39 0.72 -8.01
N GLY A 157 -19.38 0.41 -7.16
CA GLY A 157 -20.47 -0.50 -7.47
C GLY A 157 -20.02 -1.96 -7.62
N THR A 158 -18.80 -2.29 -7.17
CA THR A 158 -18.33 -3.68 -7.15
C THR A 158 -18.84 -4.35 -5.88
N ALA A 159 -19.11 -5.66 -5.95
CA ALA A 159 -19.50 -6.46 -4.78
C ALA A 159 -18.30 -7.10 -4.08
N TYR A 160 -17.07 -6.76 -4.49
CA TYR A 160 -15.84 -7.43 -4.06
C TYR A 160 -15.42 -7.07 -2.64
N GLY A 161 -15.65 -5.84 -2.18
CA GLY A 161 -15.23 -5.36 -0.86
C GLY A 161 -16.24 -5.59 0.26
N MET A 162 -17.25 -6.45 0.05
CA MET A 162 -18.24 -6.75 1.09
C MET A 162 -17.61 -7.61 2.20
N ILE A 163 -17.39 -6.99 3.36
CA ILE A 163 -16.78 -7.63 4.53
C ILE A 163 -17.69 -7.54 5.75
N ASP A 164 -17.67 -8.56 6.60
CA ASP A 164 -18.42 -8.57 7.86
C ASP A 164 -17.61 -7.91 8.99
N ILE A 165 -17.57 -6.58 8.97
CA ILE A 165 -16.87 -5.75 9.97
C ILE A 165 -17.33 -6.11 11.39
N HIS A 166 -18.63 -6.36 11.60
CA HIS A 166 -19.16 -6.68 12.92
C HIS A 166 -18.62 -8.02 13.44
N ARG A 167 -18.57 -9.05 12.60
CA ARG A 167 -17.99 -10.35 12.96
C ARG A 167 -16.50 -10.27 13.22
N ILE A 168 -15.75 -9.49 12.44
CA ILE A 168 -14.33 -9.24 12.66
C ILE A 168 -14.13 -8.60 14.04
N ILE A 169 -14.79 -7.47 14.30
CA ILE A 169 -14.64 -6.72 15.57
C ILE A 169 -15.04 -7.59 16.78
N THR A 170 -16.17 -8.29 16.72
CA THR A 170 -16.62 -9.16 17.83
C THR A 170 -15.71 -10.37 18.07
N SER A 171 -14.82 -10.69 17.12
CA SER A 171 -13.84 -11.77 17.23
C SER A 171 -12.44 -11.28 17.63
N LEU A 172 -12.21 -9.96 17.74
CA LEU A 172 -10.95 -9.41 18.23
C LEU A 172 -10.65 -9.87 19.65
N LYS A 173 -9.40 -10.27 19.87
CA LYS A 173 -8.86 -10.73 21.15
C LYS A 173 -7.44 -10.24 21.32
N THR A 174 -7.11 -9.75 22.51
CA THR A 174 -5.71 -9.44 22.86
C THR A 174 -5.00 -10.66 23.42
N PHE A 175 -3.71 -10.76 23.13
CA PHE A 175 -2.85 -11.80 23.69
C PHE A 175 -1.42 -11.28 23.85
N GLU A 176 -0.67 -11.86 24.76
CA GLU A 176 0.73 -11.50 24.98
C GLU A 176 1.66 -12.46 24.22
N THR A 177 2.65 -11.90 23.54
CA THR A 177 3.71 -12.68 22.91
C THR A 177 5.03 -11.90 22.97
N PHE A 178 6.10 -12.58 23.40
CA PHE A 178 7.43 -11.98 23.57
C PHE A 178 7.41 -10.66 24.40
N GLY A 179 6.60 -10.63 25.47
CA GLY A 179 6.48 -9.45 26.36
C GLY A 179 5.75 -8.26 25.73
N LYS A 180 4.99 -8.47 24.65
CA LYS A 180 4.18 -7.44 23.99
C LYS A 180 2.75 -7.92 23.80
N ILE A 181 1.81 -7.04 24.07
CA ILE A 181 0.39 -7.25 23.76
C ILE A 181 0.20 -7.06 22.25
N LYS A 182 -0.52 -8.00 21.64
CA LYS A 182 -0.90 -7.98 20.22
C LYS A 182 -2.40 -8.21 20.05
N ILE A 183 -2.89 -7.87 18.86
CA ILE A 183 -4.26 -8.15 18.42
C ILE A 183 -4.27 -9.46 17.65
N GLY A 184 -5.19 -10.34 17.99
CA GLY A 184 -5.49 -11.58 17.29
C GLY A 184 -6.99 -11.76 17.11
N ILE A 185 -7.36 -12.84 16.44
CA ILE A 185 -8.74 -13.18 16.09
C ILE A 185 -9.09 -14.52 16.72
N LEU A 186 -10.21 -14.58 17.45
CA LEU A 186 -10.72 -15.85 17.97
C LEU A 186 -11.02 -16.81 16.81
N LYS A 187 -10.84 -18.12 17.03
CA LYS A 187 -11.11 -19.16 16.02
C LYS A 187 -12.46 -19.01 15.28
N LYS A 188 -13.49 -18.52 15.97
CA LYS A 188 -14.83 -18.27 15.40
C LYS A 188 -14.89 -17.15 14.35
N GLY A 189 -13.82 -16.35 14.22
CA GLY A 189 -13.72 -15.23 13.29
C GLY A 189 -12.89 -15.54 12.04
N ILE A 190 -12.42 -16.77 11.85
CA ILE A 190 -11.57 -17.15 10.71
C ILE A 190 -12.28 -16.83 9.38
N GLU A 191 -13.54 -17.20 9.23
CA GLU A 191 -14.30 -17.01 8.00
C GLU A 191 -14.45 -15.52 7.64
N ALA A 192 -14.60 -14.65 8.65
CA ALA A 192 -14.69 -13.21 8.44
C ALA A 192 -13.35 -12.59 7.99
N ILE A 193 -12.24 -13.13 8.49
CA ILE A 193 -10.90 -12.73 8.06
C ILE A 193 -10.57 -13.28 6.67
N GLU A 194 -10.96 -14.52 6.36
CA GLU A 194 -10.83 -15.07 5.01
C GLU A 194 -11.61 -14.23 3.99
N SER A 195 -12.83 -13.82 4.34
CA SER A 195 -13.64 -12.90 3.54
C SER A 195 -12.93 -11.54 3.34
N LEU A 196 -12.29 -10.99 4.39
CA LEU A 196 -11.48 -9.77 4.28
C LEU A 196 -10.32 -9.92 3.29
N LEU A 197 -9.57 -11.03 3.36
CA LEU A 197 -8.44 -11.28 2.46
C LEU A 197 -8.89 -11.52 1.00
N ILE A 198 -10.00 -12.23 0.80
CA ILE A 198 -10.60 -12.39 -0.53
C ILE A 198 -11.02 -11.03 -1.10
N ALA A 199 -11.75 -10.25 -0.29
CA ALA A 199 -12.26 -8.95 -0.67
C ALA A 199 -11.13 -8.02 -1.11
N ARG A 200 -10.05 -7.96 -0.32
CA ARG A 200 -8.85 -7.23 -0.67
C ARG A 200 -8.25 -7.72 -1.99
N HIS A 201 -8.00 -9.03 -2.13
CA HIS A 201 -7.40 -9.56 -3.35
C HIS A 201 -8.19 -9.17 -4.60
N GLN A 202 -9.53 -9.27 -4.52
CA GLN A 202 -10.42 -8.89 -5.60
C GLN A 202 -10.43 -7.37 -5.86
N MET A 203 -10.47 -6.54 -4.83
CA MET A 203 -10.39 -5.08 -4.96
C MET A 203 -9.08 -4.63 -5.62
N TYR A 204 -7.94 -5.19 -5.19
CA TYR A 204 -6.67 -4.93 -5.86
C TYR A 204 -6.71 -5.36 -7.32
N SER A 205 -7.09 -6.61 -7.61
CA SER A 205 -7.08 -7.13 -8.97
C SER A 205 -8.02 -6.38 -9.93
N ALA A 206 -9.24 -6.10 -9.47
CA ALA A 206 -10.32 -5.57 -10.31
C ALA A 206 -10.35 -4.05 -10.37
N VAL A 207 -10.02 -3.35 -9.27
CA VAL A 207 -10.17 -1.89 -9.15
C VAL A 207 -8.79 -1.22 -9.17
N TYR A 208 -7.98 -1.39 -8.11
CA TYR A 208 -6.75 -0.61 -7.94
C TYR A 208 -5.70 -0.90 -9.03
N PHE A 209 -5.62 -2.14 -9.47
CA PHE A 209 -4.71 -2.59 -10.52
C PHE A 209 -5.36 -2.74 -11.89
N HIS A 210 -6.57 -2.19 -12.06
CA HIS A 210 -7.21 -2.12 -13.35
C HIS A 210 -6.32 -1.36 -14.34
N LYS A 211 -6.05 -1.97 -15.50
CA LYS A 211 -5.12 -1.45 -16.51
C LYS A 211 -5.37 0.02 -16.90
N THR A 212 -6.64 0.43 -16.94
CA THR A 212 -7.04 1.80 -17.31
C THR A 212 -6.87 2.80 -16.16
N VAL A 213 -6.94 2.35 -14.91
CA VAL A 213 -6.61 3.19 -13.74
C VAL A 213 -5.10 3.40 -13.71
N ARG A 214 -4.33 2.30 -13.77
CA ARG A 214 -2.86 2.32 -13.73
C ARG A 214 -2.20 3.18 -14.79
N ILE A 215 -2.71 3.14 -16.02
CA ILE A 215 -2.21 4.01 -17.08
C ILE A 215 -2.55 5.48 -16.84
N ALA A 216 -3.75 5.78 -16.34
CA ALA A 216 -4.14 7.15 -16.03
C ALA A 216 -3.30 7.72 -14.89
N ASP A 217 -3.08 6.92 -13.84
CA ASP A 217 -2.16 7.26 -12.74
C ASP A 217 -0.74 7.51 -13.25
N THR A 218 -0.23 6.64 -14.13
CA THR A 218 1.11 6.80 -14.72
C THR A 218 1.20 8.08 -15.54
N MET A 219 0.19 8.41 -16.34
CA MET A 219 0.14 9.66 -17.10
C MET A 219 0.14 10.89 -16.20
N LEU A 220 -0.70 10.91 -15.16
CA LEU A 220 -0.74 12.03 -14.20
C LEU A 220 0.59 12.18 -13.47
N LYS A 221 1.14 11.05 -13.01
CA LYS A 221 2.44 10.99 -12.35
C LYS A 221 3.54 11.59 -13.23
N ARG A 222 3.61 11.22 -14.50
CA ARG A 222 4.58 11.76 -15.48
C ARG A 222 4.32 13.25 -15.79
N ALA A 223 3.06 13.68 -15.80
CA ALA A 223 2.71 15.08 -15.95
C ALA A 223 3.29 15.94 -14.81
N VAL A 224 3.11 15.50 -13.56
CA VAL A 224 3.62 16.20 -12.38
C VAL A 224 5.15 16.16 -12.33
N ILE A 225 5.76 15.00 -12.58
CA ILE A 225 7.22 14.86 -12.63
C ILE A 225 7.83 15.83 -13.65
N LYS A 226 7.21 15.98 -14.82
CA LYS A 226 7.69 16.91 -15.85
C LYS A 226 7.70 18.37 -15.36
N GLU A 227 6.67 18.81 -14.65
CA GLU A 227 6.64 20.18 -14.10
C GLU A 227 7.64 20.37 -12.96
N ILE A 228 7.95 19.32 -12.20
CA ILE A 228 9.02 19.34 -11.19
C ILE A 228 10.40 19.43 -11.86
N GLU A 229 10.67 18.63 -12.90
CA GLU A 229 11.92 18.69 -13.67
C GLU A 229 12.11 20.07 -14.33
N ASN A 230 11.03 20.67 -14.83
CA ASN A 230 11.01 22.03 -15.39
C ASN A 230 11.12 23.15 -14.34
N LYS A 231 11.09 22.80 -13.04
CA LYS A 231 11.11 23.74 -11.90
C LYS A 231 9.88 24.67 -11.83
N ASN A 232 8.77 24.28 -12.44
CA ASN A 232 7.49 24.99 -12.36
C ASN A 232 6.74 24.64 -11.07
N LEU A 233 7.01 23.47 -10.48
CA LEU A 233 6.41 22.98 -9.24
C LEU A 233 7.48 22.42 -8.31
N LYS A 234 7.41 22.72 -7.01
CA LYS A 234 8.24 22.06 -6.00
C LYS A 234 7.48 20.92 -5.33
N LEU A 235 8.21 19.85 -4.97
CA LEU A 235 7.61 18.67 -4.36
C LEU A 235 6.85 18.96 -3.06
N ASP A 236 7.34 19.90 -2.25
CA ASP A 236 6.70 20.28 -0.98
C ASP A 236 5.40 21.09 -1.17
N GLU A 237 5.21 21.71 -2.34
CA GLU A 237 3.98 22.43 -2.67
C GLU A 237 2.79 21.47 -2.87
N LEU A 238 3.03 20.21 -3.26
CA LEU A 238 1.97 19.20 -3.38
C LEU A 238 1.18 19.02 -2.09
N SER A 239 1.83 19.13 -0.92
CA SER A 239 1.18 18.96 0.38
C SER A 239 0.13 20.03 0.70
N LYS A 240 0.15 21.15 -0.04
CA LYS A 240 -0.78 22.28 0.13
C LYS A 240 -1.90 22.27 -0.90
N MET A 241 -1.78 21.44 -1.94
CA MET A 241 -2.75 21.38 -3.03
C MET A 241 -3.83 20.32 -2.73
N ASP A 242 -4.97 20.48 -3.38
CA ASP A 242 -5.96 19.42 -3.58
C ASP A 242 -6.00 19.00 -5.07
N ASP A 243 -6.89 18.07 -5.44
CA ASP A 243 -7.00 17.59 -6.82
C ASP A 243 -7.33 18.73 -7.81
N ILE A 244 -8.15 19.69 -7.38
CA ILE A 244 -8.63 20.78 -8.23
C ILE A 244 -7.47 21.75 -8.50
N ALA A 245 -6.75 22.16 -7.45
CA ALA A 245 -5.61 23.06 -7.54
C ALA A 245 -4.52 22.48 -8.44
N LEU A 246 -4.18 21.20 -8.28
CA LEU A 246 -3.16 20.55 -9.10
C LEU A 246 -3.57 20.49 -10.58
N ILE A 247 -4.82 20.10 -10.88
CA ILE A 247 -5.29 20.04 -12.26
C ILE A 247 -5.32 21.43 -12.90
N SER A 248 -5.75 22.46 -12.18
CA SER A 248 -5.71 23.84 -12.68
C SER A 248 -4.28 24.25 -13.03
N PHE A 249 -3.34 24.02 -12.11
CA PHE A 249 -1.93 24.32 -12.31
C PHE A 249 -1.37 23.62 -13.56
N LEU A 250 -1.62 22.33 -13.73
CA LEU A 250 -1.09 21.59 -14.87
C LEU A 250 -1.73 22.02 -16.21
N ARG A 251 -3.01 22.43 -16.19
CA ARG A 251 -3.69 22.99 -17.38
C ARG A 251 -3.11 24.34 -17.77
N GLU A 252 -2.87 25.23 -16.82
CA GLU A 252 -2.26 26.55 -17.05
C GLU A 252 -0.84 26.43 -17.64
N ASN A 253 -0.11 25.39 -17.26
CA ASN A 253 1.20 25.06 -17.83
C ASN A 253 1.13 24.31 -19.18
N ASN A 254 -0.06 24.19 -19.79
CA ASN A 254 -0.28 23.51 -21.07
C ASN A 254 0.29 22.07 -21.10
N ASN A 255 0.19 21.35 -19.99
CA ASN A 255 0.74 20.01 -19.90
C ASN A 255 -0.04 19.03 -20.80
N TYR A 256 0.61 18.53 -21.86
CA TYR A 256 -0.03 17.68 -22.86
C TYR A 256 -0.62 16.37 -22.31
N LEU A 257 -0.04 15.78 -21.24
CA LEU A 257 -0.58 14.56 -20.64
C LEU A 257 -1.91 14.84 -19.94
N ILE A 258 -2.07 16.04 -19.37
CA ILE A 258 -3.33 16.47 -18.77
C ILE A 258 -4.38 16.78 -19.85
N GLU A 259 -3.99 17.42 -20.95
CA GLU A 259 -4.90 17.59 -22.10
C GLU A 259 -5.43 16.24 -22.61
N ARG A 260 -4.55 15.23 -22.65
CA ARG A 260 -4.94 13.86 -22.98
C ARG A 260 -5.86 13.24 -21.94
N LEU A 261 -5.57 13.38 -20.65
CA LEU A 261 -6.40 12.87 -19.57
C LEU A 261 -7.80 13.50 -19.59
N ASP A 262 -7.89 14.82 -19.75
CA ASP A 262 -9.14 15.58 -19.86
C ASP A 262 -10.02 15.09 -21.01
N LYS A 263 -9.41 14.77 -22.15
CA LYS A 263 -10.10 14.21 -23.34
C LYS A 263 -10.21 12.69 -23.31
N ARG A 264 -9.80 12.04 -22.20
CA ARG A 264 -9.73 10.59 -22.03
C ARG A 264 -8.95 9.86 -23.14
N ARG A 265 -7.96 10.52 -23.73
CA ARG A 265 -7.02 9.98 -24.73
C ARG A 265 -5.85 9.28 -24.05
N LEU A 266 -6.16 8.20 -23.33
CA LEU A 266 -5.15 7.41 -22.61
C LEU A 266 -4.24 6.68 -23.60
N TYR A 267 -2.98 6.46 -23.20
CA TYR A 267 -2.09 5.55 -23.92
C TYR A 267 -2.67 4.12 -23.94
N LYS A 268 -1.99 3.17 -24.58
CA LYS A 268 -2.41 1.76 -24.55
C LYS A 268 -1.32 0.91 -23.91
N ARG A 269 -1.73 -0.11 -23.15
CA ARG A 269 -0.80 -1.13 -22.67
C ARG A 269 -0.35 -1.98 -23.85
N VAL A 270 0.90 -1.80 -24.26
CA VAL A 270 1.52 -2.45 -25.41
C VAL A 270 2.36 -3.67 -25.01
N ILE A 271 2.98 -3.62 -23.83
CA ILE A 271 3.73 -4.74 -23.26
C ILE A 271 3.26 -4.95 -21.82
N TYR A 272 3.22 -6.22 -21.43
CA TYR A 272 2.97 -6.63 -20.06
C TYR A 272 3.84 -7.85 -19.75
N TYR A 273 4.46 -7.89 -18.57
CA TYR A 273 5.12 -9.06 -18.03
C TYR A 273 4.47 -9.43 -16.70
N ASP A 274 3.93 -10.64 -16.63
CA ASP A 274 3.47 -11.21 -15.38
C ASP A 274 4.66 -11.73 -14.55
N TYR A 275 4.45 -11.92 -13.25
CA TYR A 275 5.49 -12.31 -12.28
C TYR A 275 6.36 -13.52 -12.70
N TYR A 276 5.82 -14.50 -13.43
CA TYR A 276 6.55 -15.71 -13.85
C TYR A 276 7.26 -15.58 -15.21
N GLU A 277 6.99 -14.51 -15.98
CA GLU A 277 7.68 -14.25 -17.25
C GLU A 277 9.08 -13.61 -17.07
N LEU A 278 9.39 -13.25 -15.83
CA LEU A 278 10.64 -12.61 -15.43
C LEU A 278 11.45 -13.52 -14.51
N SER A 279 12.75 -13.62 -14.79
CA SER A 279 13.69 -14.36 -13.97
C SER A 279 13.84 -13.72 -12.59
N PRO A 280 14.32 -14.47 -11.57
CA PRO A 280 14.61 -13.89 -10.25
C PRO A 280 15.52 -12.66 -10.28
N LYS A 281 16.51 -12.64 -11.18
CA LYS A 281 17.42 -11.48 -11.34
C LYS A 281 16.71 -10.28 -11.95
N GLU A 282 15.92 -10.49 -13.00
CA GLU A 282 15.14 -9.43 -13.64
C GLU A 282 14.16 -8.79 -12.65
N LYS A 283 13.46 -9.62 -11.86
CA LYS A 283 12.58 -9.12 -10.79
C LYS A 283 13.36 -8.32 -9.75
N TRP A 284 14.49 -8.85 -9.28
CA TRP A 284 15.32 -8.17 -8.29
C TRP A 284 15.73 -6.76 -8.74
N ILE A 285 16.14 -6.62 -9.99
CA ILE A 285 16.51 -5.33 -10.56
C ILE A 285 15.30 -4.40 -10.56
N LEU A 286 14.18 -4.84 -11.13
CA LEU A 286 12.96 -4.03 -11.24
C LEU A 286 12.41 -3.58 -9.88
N VAL A 287 12.41 -4.44 -8.86
CA VAL A 287 11.89 -4.07 -7.53
C VAL A 287 12.83 -3.16 -6.72
N ASN A 288 14.06 -2.97 -7.19
CA ASN A 288 15.03 -2.06 -6.57
C ASN A 288 15.25 -0.78 -7.38
N MET A 289 14.62 -0.66 -8.55
CA MET A 289 14.65 0.59 -9.33
C MET A 289 13.95 1.69 -8.55
N LYS A 290 14.64 2.83 -8.43
CA LYS A 290 14.02 4.07 -8.00
C LYS A 290 13.30 4.73 -9.17
N GLU A 291 12.53 5.74 -8.82
CA GLU A 291 11.80 6.53 -9.81
C GLU A 291 12.71 7.14 -10.87
N GLU A 292 13.87 7.67 -10.45
CA GLU A 292 14.86 8.26 -11.34
C GLU A 292 15.44 7.22 -12.31
N ASP A 293 15.66 5.98 -11.84
CA ASP A 293 16.13 4.88 -12.69
C ASP A 293 15.12 4.55 -13.78
N ILE A 294 13.82 4.52 -13.43
CA ILE A 294 12.73 4.27 -14.38
C ILE A 294 12.64 5.39 -15.43
N LEU A 295 12.73 6.66 -15.01
CA LEU A 295 12.66 7.81 -15.91
C LEU A 295 13.85 7.85 -16.88
N ASN A 296 15.05 7.52 -16.41
CA ASN A 296 16.24 7.42 -17.27
C ASN A 296 16.10 6.28 -18.28
N LEU A 297 15.59 5.12 -17.83
CA LEU A 297 15.34 3.98 -18.70
C LEU A 297 14.26 4.27 -19.76
N GLU A 298 13.22 5.01 -19.39
CA GLU A 298 12.23 5.52 -20.35
C GLU A 298 12.90 6.42 -21.40
N LYS A 299 13.74 7.38 -20.99
CA LYS A 299 14.47 8.28 -21.92
C LYS A 299 15.28 7.46 -22.93
N GLU A 300 16.04 6.46 -22.49
CA GLU A 300 16.82 5.57 -23.36
C GLU A 300 15.93 4.75 -24.32
N LEU A 301 14.87 4.13 -23.81
CA LEU A 301 14.02 3.25 -24.63
C LEU A 301 13.18 4.04 -25.64
N GLN A 302 12.83 5.29 -25.35
CA GLN A 302 12.08 6.15 -26.25
C GLN A 302 12.84 6.51 -27.52
N GLU A 303 14.19 6.52 -27.50
CA GLU A 303 15.01 6.73 -28.71
C GLU A 303 14.74 5.66 -29.77
N LYS A 304 14.43 4.43 -29.32
CA LYS A 304 14.21 3.28 -30.19
C LYS A 304 12.74 2.97 -30.45
N PHE A 305 11.89 3.10 -29.44
CA PHE A 305 10.51 2.64 -29.49
C PHE A 305 9.47 3.77 -29.56
N GLY A 306 9.92 5.02 -29.57
CA GLY A 306 9.03 6.18 -29.45
C GLY A 306 8.51 6.38 -28.03
N GLU A 307 7.67 7.39 -27.83
CA GLU A 307 7.14 7.76 -26.51
C GLU A 307 6.49 6.57 -25.79
N LEU A 308 6.95 6.30 -24.57
CA LEU A 308 6.45 5.21 -23.74
C LEU A 308 6.64 5.48 -22.26
N PHE A 309 5.82 4.82 -21.45
CA PHE A 309 5.92 4.86 -20.00
C PHE A 309 5.99 3.45 -19.43
N ILE A 310 6.86 3.26 -18.45
CA ILE A 310 7.08 2.04 -17.70
C ILE A 310 6.39 2.15 -16.35
N ASP A 311 5.58 1.15 -16.04
CA ASP A 311 4.85 1.03 -14.78
C ASP A 311 5.17 -0.32 -14.13
N ILE A 312 5.93 -0.27 -13.05
CA ILE A 312 6.24 -1.42 -12.20
C ILE A 312 5.28 -1.36 -11.01
N TYR A 313 4.45 -2.39 -10.87
CA TYR A 313 3.45 -2.42 -9.81
C TYR A 313 4.16 -2.58 -8.45
N PRO A 314 3.59 -2.05 -7.36
CA PRO A 314 4.20 -2.20 -6.05
C PRO A 314 4.24 -3.67 -5.64
N ILE A 315 5.27 -4.05 -4.88
CA ILE A 315 5.30 -5.37 -4.25
C ILE A 315 4.09 -5.45 -3.31
N PRO A 316 3.24 -6.49 -3.40
CA PRO A 316 2.11 -6.66 -2.50
C PRO A 316 2.58 -6.62 -1.04
N ASN A 317 1.88 -5.98 -0.11
CA ASN A 317 2.18 -6.13 1.32
C ASN A 317 1.55 -7.42 1.83
N LEU A 318 2.36 -8.34 2.38
CA LEU A 318 1.92 -9.64 2.90
C LEU A 318 1.75 -9.68 4.43
N GLU A 319 1.91 -8.55 5.12
CA GLU A 319 1.73 -8.43 6.59
C GLU A 319 0.37 -8.96 7.07
N GLU A 320 -0.62 -8.96 6.20
CA GLU A 320 -2.00 -9.39 6.49
C GLU A 320 -2.16 -10.91 6.58
N HIS A 321 -1.16 -11.66 6.12
CA HIS A 321 -1.10 -13.10 6.36
C HIS A 321 -0.49 -13.42 7.73
N ASP A 322 0.06 -12.42 8.43
CA ASP A 322 0.62 -12.56 9.78
C ASP A 322 -0.45 -12.39 10.89
N ILE A 323 -1.74 -12.48 10.55
CA ILE A 323 -2.84 -12.49 11.52
C ILE A 323 -2.74 -13.70 12.43
N TYR A 324 -2.83 -13.47 13.75
CA TYR A 324 -2.84 -14.53 14.74
C TYR A 324 -4.26 -14.99 15.05
N ILE A 325 -4.47 -16.31 14.98
CA ILE A 325 -5.68 -17.00 15.42
C ILE A 325 -5.49 -17.51 16.84
N ILE A 326 -6.34 -17.04 17.74
CA ILE A 326 -6.33 -17.37 19.16
C ILE A 326 -7.23 -18.60 19.39
N MET A 327 -6.59 -19.67 19.84
CA MET A 327 -7.22 -20.92 20.27
C MET A 327 -6.93 -21.10 21.76
N ASN A 328 -7.85 -21.68 22.53
CA ASN A 328 -7.86 -21.78 24.00
C ASN A 328 -6.52 -21.46 24.72
N ASN A 329 -5.45 -22.21 24.43
CA ASN A 329 -4.14 -22.05 25.11
C ASN A 329 -2.96 -21.68 24.18
N HIS A 330 -3.17 -21.37 22.90
CA HIS A 330 -2.08 -20.98 21.99
C HIS A 330 -2.56 -20.15 20.80
N ALA A 331 -1.64 -19.34 20.24
CA ALA A 331 -1.85 -18.57 19.02
C ALA A 331 -1.13 -19.24 17.84
N LYS A 332 -1.79 -19.31 16.68
CA LYS A 332 -1.17 -19.73 15.41
C LYS A 332 -1.36 -18.66 14.35
N LYS A 333 -0.50 -18.60 13.34
CA LYS A 333 -0.77 -17.74 12.19
C LYS A 333 -1.94 -18.25 11.36
N LEU A 334 -2.65 -17.34 10.69
CA LEU A 334 -3.80 -17.66 9.86
C LEU A 334 -3.43 -18.64 8.73
N ASP A 335 -2.29 -18.45 8.08
CA ASP A 335 -1.83 -19.32 6.99
C ASP A 335 -1.50 -20.76 7.44
N GLU A 336 -1.25 -20.99 8.74
CA GLU A 336 -1.08 -22.33 9.31
C GLU A 336 -2.41 -23.08 9.46
N VAL A 337 -3.51 -22.35 9.69
CA VAL A 337 -4.82 -22.93 10.01
C VAL A 337 -5.86 -22.80 8.88
N SER A 338 -5.63 -21.90 7.92
CA SER A 338 -6.48 -21.69 6.74
C SER A 338 -5.72 -22.00 5.46
N PRO A 339 -6.08 -23.10 4.75
CA PRO A 339 -5.57 -23.39 3.41
C PRO A 339 -5.89 -22.27 2.39
N LEU A 340 -7.04 -21.62 2.55
CA LEU A 340 -7.49 -20.53 1.69
C LEU A 340 -6.55 -19.32 1.84
N ALA A 341 -6.32 -18.83 3.05
CA ALA A 341 -5.40 -17.72 3.31
C ALA A 341 -3.99 -18.01 2.77
N ARG A 342 -3.49 -19.23 3.02
CA ARG A 342 -2.20 -19.69 2.48
C ARG A 342 -2.14 -19.61 0.96
N SER A 343 -3.21 -20.00 0.26
CA SER A 343 -3.29 -19.96 -1.20
C SER A 343 -3.35 -18.52 -1.74
N LEU A 344 -4.05 -17.62 -1.05
CA LEU A 344 -4.18 -16.21 -1.42
C LEU A 344 -2.83 -15.49 -1.43
N LYS A 345 -1.92 -15.82 -0.51
CA LYS A 345 -0.55 -15.28 -0.49
C LYS A 345 0.17 -15.44 -1.83
N PHE A 346 0.03 -16.59 -2.49
CA PHE A 346 0.61 -16.82 -3.82
C PHE A 346 -0.16 -16.09 -4.92
N SER A 347 -1.48 -15.97 -4.80
CA SER A 347 -2.30 -15.20 -5.74
C SER A 347 -1.98 -13.71 -5.69
N GLU A 348 -1.65 -13.16 -4.53
CA GLU A 348 -1.23 -11.76 -4.39
C GLU A 348 0.09 -11.48 -5.11
N MET A 349 1.06 -12.40 -5.07
CA MET A 349 2.30 -12.24 -5.83
C MET A 349 2.07 -12.08 -7.34
N LYS A 350 1.01 -12.69 -7.89
CA LYS A 350 0.62 -12.56 -9.30
C LYS A 350 0.04 -11.18 -9.65
N LEU A 351 -0.30 -10.36 -8.65
CA LEU A 351 -0.75 -9.00 -8.87
C LEU A 351 0.41 -8.07 -9.26
N TRP A 352 1.64 -8.41 -8.88
CA TRP A 352 2.82 -7.69 -9.31
C TRP A 352 3.12 -7.94 -10.79
N LYS A 353 3.30 -6.85 -11.53
CA LYS A 353 3.44 -6.85 -12.98
C LYS A 353 4.33 -5.69 -13.41
N LEU A 354 4.93 -5.85 -14.58
CA LEU A 354 5.54 -4.75 -15.33
C LEU A 354 4.66 -4.46 -16.55
N ALA A 355 4.23 -3.21 -16.70
CA ALA A 355 3.46 -2.74 -17.85
C ALA A 355 4.22 -1.64 -18.60
N VAL A 356 4.04 -1.62 -19.91
CA VAL A 356 4.53 -0.53 -20.77
C VAL A 356 3.35 0.06 -21.53
N TYR A 357 3.25 1.37 -21.50
CA TYR A 357 2.19 2.14 -22.13
C TYR A 357 2.76 2.97 -23.27
N SER A 358 2.15 2.89 -24.46
CA SER A 358 2.54 3.68 -25.63
C SER A 358 1.38 3.76 -26.64
N ASP A 359 1.44 4.74 -27.53
CA ASP A 359 0.59 4.80 -28.73
C ASP A 359 1.19 4.00 -29.90
N CYS A 360 2.50 3.72 -29.84
CA CYS A 360 3.23 2.92 -30.82
C CYS A 360 2.76 1.47 -30.78
N LYS A 361 1.97 1.08 -31.79
CA LYS A 361 1.54 -0.31 -31.94
C LYS A 361 2.68 -1.16 -32.51
N GLY A 362 2.74 -2.42 -32.08
CA GLY A 362 3.64 -3.42 -32.70
C GLY A 362 5.04 -3.50 -32.10
N ILE A 363 5.30 -2.89 -30.93
CA ILE A 363 6.57 -3.11 -30.23
C ILE A 363 6.72 -4.61 -29.92
N ASN A 364 7.79 -5.22 -30.44
CA ASN A 364 8.05 -6.64 -30.24
C ASN A 364 8.46 -6.90 -28.78
N LYS A 365 7.66 -7.70 -28.05
CA LYS A 365 7.89 -8.02 -26.63
C LYS A 365 9.30 -8.58 -26.36
N LYS A 366 9.80 -9.49 -27.21
CA LYS A 366 11.14 -10.10 -27.02
C LYS A 366 12.25 -9.08 -27.23
N GLU A 367 12.13 -8.26 -28.26
CA GLU A 367 13.10 -7.20 -28.54
C GLU A 367 13.13 -6.16 -27.43
N PHE A 368 11.95 -5.70 -26.99
CA PHE A 368 11.84 -4.77 -25.87
C PHE A 368 12.46 -5.34 -24.60
N LYS A 369 12.20 -6.62 -24.27
CA LYS A 369 12.83 -7.27 -23.11
C LYS A 369 14.35 -7.22 -23.19
N LYS A 370 14.90 -7.48 -24.38
CA LYS A 370 16.36 -7.44 -24.61
C LYS A 370 16.91 -6.04 -24.36
N GLU A 371 16.29 -5.01 -24.89
CA GLU A 371 16.75 -3.62 -24.70
C GLU A 371 16.55 -3.15 -23.25
N LEU A 372 15.41 -3.48 -22.63
CA LEU A 372 15.10 -3.14 -21.24
C LEU A 372 16.22 -3.57 -20.27
N PHE A 373 16.80 -4.76 -20.49
CA PHE A 373 17.85 -5.31 -19.62
C PHE A 373 19.25 -5.22 -20.22
N LYS A 374 19.44 -4.54 -21.37
CA LYS A 374 20.72 -4.54 -22.11
C LYS A 374 21.86 -3.89 -21.34
N ASN A 375 21.59 -2.74 -20.74
CA ASN A 375 22.58 -1.91 -20.05
C ASN A 375 22.46 -1.99 -18.51
N LEU A 376 21.50 -2.79 -18.01
CA LEU A 376 21.31 -2.94 -16.57
C LEU A 376 22.34 -3.90 -15.99
N ASP A 377 22.98 -3.51 -14.89
CA ASP A 377 23.88 -4.40 -14.18
C ASP A 377 23.11 -5.60 -13.64
N MET A 378 23.41 -6.78 -14.17
CA MET A 378 22.80 -8.04 -13.76
C MET A 378 23.45 -8.62 -12.50
N LYS A 379 24.44 -7.93 -11.90
CA LYS A 379 25.00 -8.28 -10.60
C LYS A 379 24.00 -7.96 -9.49
N ILE A 380 23.78 -8.94 -8.63
CA ILE A 380 22.95 -8.76 -7.45
C ILE A 380 23.86 -8.31 -6.30
N HIS A 381 23.70 -7.07 -5.87
CA HIS A 381 24.35 -6.54 -4.67
C HIS A 381 23.40 -6.72 -3.47
N SER A 382 23.70 -7.70 -2.62
CA SER A 382 22.88 -8.01 -1.44
C SER A 382 23.75 -8.63 -0.34
N ARG A 383 23.77 -7.98 0.83
CA ARG A 383 24.51 -8.49 1.99
C ARG A 383 23.90 -9.78 2.51
N ILE A 384 22.59 -9.93 2.40
CA ILE A 384 21.89 -11.16 2.81
C ILE A 384 22.28 -12.33 1.89
N LEU A 385 22.38 -12.11 0.58
CA LEU A 385 22.86 -13.14 -0.33
C LEU A 385 24.34 -13.46 -0.12
N ASP A 386 25.19 -12.46 0.18
CA ASP A 386 26.60 -12.71 0.51
C ASP A 386 26.73 -13.63 1.74
N VAL A 387 25.91 -13.39 2.77
CA VAL A 387 25.83 -14.27 3.95
C VAL A 387 25.37 -15.68 3.56
N LEU A 388 24.30 -15.81 2.78
CA LEU A 388 23.79 -17.12 2.40
C LEU A 388 24.72 -17.87 1.42
N ASN A 389 25.49 -17.17 0.60
CA ASN A 389 26.53 -17.78 -0.24
C ASN A 389 27.66 -18.37 0.61
N LYS A 390 27.99 -17.73 1.75
CA LYS A 390 29.03 -18.19 2.67
C LYS A 390 28.55 -19.32 3.60
N HIS A 391 27.31 -19.25 4.06
CA HIS A 391 26.78 -20.14 5.10
C HIS A 391 25.86 -21.25 4.56
N GLU A 392 25.47 -21.19 3.28
CA GLU A 392 24.48 -22.03 2.57
C GLU A 392 23.06 -21.99 3.14
N ILE A 393 22.93 -22.22 4.45
CA ILE A 393 21.69 -22.23 5.21
C ILE A 393 21.90 -21.43 6.49
N VAL A 394 20.97 -20.51 6.78
CA VAL A 394 20.95 -19.77 8.04
C VAL A 394 19.64 -20.04 8.77
N GLU A 395 19.75 -20.53 10.00
CA GLU A 395 18.61 -20.73 10.88
C GLU A 395 18.37 -19.48 11.76
N GLY A 396 17.13 -19.01 11.75
CA GLY A 396 16.66 -17.91 12.58
C GLY A 396 16.85 -16.54 11.93
N ARG A 397 15.77 -15.75 11.88
CA ARG A 397 15.79 -14.39 11.31
C ARG A 397 16.75 -13.45 12.05
N LYS A 398 16.84 -13.58 13.37
CA LYS A 398 17.75 -12.77 14.21
C LYS A 398 19.22 -13.04 13.86
N ASN A 399 19.57 -14.31 13.66
CA ASN A 399 20.92 -14.71 13.26
C ASN A 399 21.28 -14.17 11.87
N LEU A 400 20.35 -14.29 10.91
CA LEU A 400 20.56 -13.74 9.56
C LEU A 400 20.73 -12.21 9.58
N LEU A 401 19.94 -11.49 10.41
CA LEU A 401 20.10 -10.06 10.64
C LEU A 401 21.50 -9.72 11.18
N GLU A 402 21.93 -10.39 12.24
CA GLU A 402 23.26 -10.17 12.86
C GLU A 402 24.40 -10.40 11.87
N LEU A 403 24.33 -11.49 11.09
CA LEU A 403 25.33 -11.82 10.07
C LEU A 403 25.37 -10.82 8.91
N SER A 404 24.20 -10.29 8.51
CA SER A 404 24.10 -9.33 7.39
C SER A 404 24.71 -7.96 7.70
N LYS A 405 24.86 -7.61 8.98
CA LYS A 405 25.32 -6.28 9.46
C LYS A 405 24.52 -5.11 8.86
N LEU A 406 23.25 -5.34 8.54
CA LEU A 406 22.32 -4.31 8.07
C LEU A 406 21.59 -3.67 9.26
N SER A 407 21.10 -2.44 9.09
CA SER A 407 20.11 -1.92 10.03
C SER A 407 18.83 -2.77 9.96
N LYS A 408 18.02 -2.73 11.02
CA LYS A 408 16.77 -3.50 11.08
C LYS A 408 15.86 -3.19 9.88
N LYS A 409 15.69 -1.91 9.52
CA LYS A 409 14.82 -1.50 8.41
C LYS A 409 15.33 -2.01 7.07
N GLU A 410 16.61 -1.80 6.77
CA GLU A 410 17.23 -2.27 5.53
C GLU A 410 17.16 -3.79 5.40
N PHE A 411 17.41 -4.51 6.49
CA PHE A 411 17.33 -5.96 6.51
C PHE A 411 15.95 -6.49 6.13
N TYR A 412 14.88 -5.94 6.72
CA TYR A 412 13.53 -6.42 6.42
C TYR A 412 13.12 -6.08 4.98
N ASP A 413 13.45 -4.88 4.48
CA ASP A 413 13.20 -4.50 3.10
C ASP A 413 13.95 -5.39 2.11
N GLU A 414 15.26 -5.59 2.33
CA GLU A 414 16.10 -6.42 1.46
C GLU A 414 15.66 -7.89 1.48
N LEU A 415 15.44 -8.46 2.67
CA LEU A 415 14.97 -9.85 2.82
C LEU A 415 13.63 -10.05 2.11
N TYR A 416 12.71 -9.10 2.26
CA TYR A 416 11.40 -9.17 1.63
C TYR A 416 11.51 -9.20 0.10
N LYS A 417 12.30 -8.29 -0.49
CA LYS A 417 12.55 -8.24 -1.93
C LYS A 417 13.26 -9.49 -2.45
N LEU A 418 14.17 -10.09 -1.67
CA LEU A 418 14.87 -11.32 -2.05
C LEU A 418 13.93 -12.54 -2.08
N ILE A 419 13.08 -12.67 -1.07
CA ILE A 419 12.05 -13.72 -1.02
C ILE A 419 11.04 -13.50 -2.16
N PHE A 420 10.56 -12.27 -2.34
CA PHE A 420 9.64 -11.92 -3.41
C PHE A 420 10.22 -12.17 -4.80
N SER A 421 11.50 -11.84 -5.04
CA SER A 421 12.16 -12.10 -6.32
C SER A 421 12.38 -13.60 -6.56
N GLY A 422 12.28 -14.43 -5.53
CA GLY A 422 12.55 -15.86 -5.58
C GLY A 422 14.03 -16.22 -5.53
N LEU A 423 14.88 -15.29 -5.08
CA LEU A 423 16.32 -15.50 -4.87
C LEU A 423 16.62 -16.24 -3.56
N ILE A 424 15.77 -16.03 -2.54
CA ILE A 424 15.84 -16.71 -1.25
C ILE A 424 14.60 -17.57 -1.05
N LYS A 425 14.79 -18.74 -0.45
CA LYS A 425 13.71 -19.58 0.06
C LYS A 425 13.62 -19.43 1.58
N GLU A 426 12.45 -19.05 2.06
CA GLU A 426 12.10 -19.06 3.48
C GLU A 426 11.25 -20.31 3.78
N LYS A 427 11.64 -21.08 4.80
CA LYS A 427 10.85 -22.21 5.31
C LYS A 427 10.70 -22.09 6.82
N PHE A 428 9.51 -22.36 7.34
CA PHE A 428 9.29 -22.47 8.78
C PHE A 428 9.41 -23.95 9.21
N TYR A 429 10.30 -24.23 10.17
CA TYR A 429 10.55 -25.58 10.69
C TYR A 429 10.94 -25.53 12.17
N LYS A 430 10.36 -26.39 13.01
CA LYS A 430 10.63 -26.48 14.47
C LYS A 430 10.74 -25.11 15.17
N ASN A 431 9.73 -24.25 14.96
CA ASN A 431 9.63 -22.89 15.52
C ASN A 431 10.71 -21.89 15.07
N LYS A 432 11.44 -22.18 13.98
CA LYS A 432 12.42 -21.26 13.41
C LYS A 432 12.21 -21.13 11.91
N TYR A 433 12.54 -19.95 11.38
CA TYR A 433 12.68 -19.75 9.95
C TYR A 433 14.07 -20.18 9.49
N ILE A 434 14.13 -20.94 8.42
CA ILE A 434 15.34 -21.39 7.74
C ILE A 434 15.40 -20.66 6.40
N TYR A 435 16.53 -20.00 6.15
CA TYR A 435 16.79 -19.26 4.92
C TYR A 435 17.89 -19.94 4.12
N SER A 436 17.67 -20.11 2.83
CA SER A 436 18.67 -20.65 1.91
C SER A 436 18.55 -19.97 0.56
N ILE A 437 19.62 -20.00 -0.23
CA ILE A 437 19.55 -19.59 -1.64
C ILE A 437 18.60 -20.54 -2.37
N ASN A 438 17.77 -19.98 -3.24
CA ASN A 438 16.93 -20.79 -4.11
C ASN A 438 17.76 -21.29 -5.31
N SER A 439 18.43 -22.43 -5.17
CA SER A 439 19.24 -23.05 -6.23
C SER A 439 18.41 -23.64 -7.38
N LYS A 440 17.09 -23.75 -7.23
CA LYS A 440 16.17 -24.17 -8.30
C LYS A 440 15.62 -22.94 -9.03
N ASN A 441 16.28 -22.58 -10.13
CA ASN A 441 15.63 -21.87 -11.23
C ASN A 441 14.32 -22.60 -11.56
N PRO A 442 13.14 -21.96 -11.57
CA PRO A 442 12.11 -22.43 -12.46
C PRO A 442 12.61 -22.10 -13.87
N LEU A 443 13.20 -23.09 -14.52
CA LEU A 443 13.05 -23.21 -15.97
C LEU A 443 11.57 -22.97 -16.30
N PRO A 444 11.27 -22.32 -17.44
CA PRO A 444 9.89 -22.07 -17.83
C PRO A 444 9.14 -23.40 -17.82
N ILE A 445 8.10 -23.49 -16.99
CA ILE A 445 7.14 -24.59 -17.11
C ILE A 445 6.54 -24.42 -18.50
N LYS A 446 6.79 -25.42 -19.36
CA LYS A 446 6.26 -25.50 -20.73
C LYS A 446 4.75 -25.39 -20.75
#